data_AF-M1P9A6-F1
#
_entry.id   AF-M1P9A6-F1
#
_cell.length_a   1.000
_cell.length_b   1.000
_cell.length_c   1.000
_cell.angle_alpha   90.00
_cell.angle_beta   90.00
_cell.angle_gamma   90.00
#
_symmetry.space_group_name_H-M   'P 1'
#
loop_
_entity.id
_entity.type
_entity.pdbx_description
1 polymer ?
#
loop_
_entity_poly.entity_id
_entity_poly.type
_entity_poly.pdbx_seq_one_letter_code
_entity_poly.pdbx_strand_id
1 'polypeptide(L)' 'MAKKAKTTTLLKGPALSAYARKKAAGLGLDGKGLKLADLVWAIQEKEGNTACFKKEETCNQTGCCWQLSCGAKMG' A
#
# COMPACT_ATOMS: atom_id res chain seq x y z
N MET A 1 4.57 26.38 9.44
CA MET A 1 4.65 25.43 8.31
C MET A 1 3.53 24.42 8.45
N ALA A 2 2.48 24.50 7.61
CA ALA A 2 1.30 23.64 7.73
C ALA A 2 1.61 22.21 7.24
N LYS A 3 1.85 21.28 8.15
CA LYS A 3 1.83 19.85 7.85
C LYS A 3 0.38 19.45 7.56
N LYS A 4 -0.03 19.55 6.28
CA LYS A 4 -1.34 19.05 5.83
C LYS A 4 -1.39 17.54 6.09
N ALA A 5 -2.12 17.15 7.12
CA ALA A 5 -2.64 15.80 7.25
C ALA A 5 -3.46 15.53 5.98
N LYS A 6 -2.94 14.69 5.08
CA LYS A 6 -3.68 14.26 3.89
C LYS A 6 -4.81 13.39 4.40
N THR A 7 -6.02 13.93 4.36
CA THR A 7 -7.28 13.23 4.55
C THR A 7 -7.23 11.92 3.77
N THR A 8 -7.22 10.80 4.49
CA THR A 8 -7.16 9.44 3.94
C THR A 8 -8.51 9.13 3.29
N THR A 9 -8.75 9.68 2.09
CA THR A 9 -9.93 9.32 1.31
C THR A 9 -9.76 7.88 0.85
N LEU A 10 -10.72 7.04 1.24
CA LEU A 10 -10.82 5.60 1.02
C LEU A 10 -10.39 5.18 -0.39
N LEU A 11 -9.19 4.60 -0.54
CA LEU A 11 -8.72 4.10 -1.83
C LEU A 11 -9.21 2.66 -2.04
N LYS A 12 -10.37 2.51 -2.69
CA LYS A 12 -10.85 1.25 -3.25
C LYS A 12 -10.81 1.33 -4.78
N GLY A 13 -10.53 0.21 -5.44
CA GLY A 13 -10.56 0.12 -6.91
C GLY A 13 -9.41 0.88 -7.60
N PRO A 14 -9.65 1.59 -8.73
CA PRO A 14 -8.61 2.21 -9.56
C PRO A 14 -7.74 3.27 -8.84
N ALA A 15 -8.28 3.92 -7.80
CA ALA A 15 -7.55 4.93 -7.05
C ALA A 15 -6.38 4.32 -6.23
N LEU A 16 -6.55 3.09 -5.76
CA LEU A 16 -5.53 2.36 -5.00
C LEU A 16 -4.36 1.94 -5.90
N SER A 17 -4.64 1.50 -7.13
CA SER A 17 -3.59 1.15 -8.08
C SER A 17 -2.82 2.37 -8.57
N ALA A 18 -3.48 3.51 -8.74
CA ALA A 18 -2.79 4.78 -8.99
C ALA A 18 -1.86 5.16 -7.82
N TYR A 19 -2.32 5.02 -6.58
CA TYR A 19 -1.50 5.29 -5.40
C TYR A 19 -0.31 4.34 -5.29
N ALA A 20 -0.52 3.04 -5.49
CA ALA A 20 0.56 2.06 -5.47
C ALA A 20 1.62 2.34 -6.54
N ARG A 21 1.21 2.67 -7.76
CA ARG A 21 2.15 3.07 -8.84
C ARG A 21 2.93 4.32 -8.49
N LYS A 22 2.27 5.33 -7.93
CA LYS A 22 2.95 6.55 -7.49
C LYS A 22 3.96 6.27 -6.37
N LYS A 23 3.62 5.41 -5.43
CA LYS A 23 4.50 5.03 -4.32
C LYS A 23 5.68 4.18 -4.81
N ALA A 24 5.44 3.20 -5.69
CA ALA A 24 6.46 2.42 -6.36
C ALA A 24 7.45 3.30 -7.14
N ALA A 25 6.96 4.24 -7.95
CA ALA A 25 7.80 5.17 -8.69
C ALA A 25 8.69 6.02 -7.77
N GLY A 26 8.16 6.47 -6.62
CA GLY A 26 8.95 7.18 -5.61
C GLY A 26 10.05 6.34 -4.94
N LEU A 27 9.94 5.01 -5.02
CA LEU A 27 10.93 4.05 -4.51
C LEU A 27 11.85 3.48 -5.61
N GLY A 28 11.70 3.96 -6.85
CA GLY A 28 12.45 3.46 -8.01
C GLY A 28 12.01 2.07 -8.49
N LEU A 29 10.76 1.67 -8.20
CA LEU A 29 10.19 0.40 -8.67
C LEU A 29 9.39 0.62 -9.96
N ASP A 30 9.62 -0.23 -10.96
CA ASP A 30 8.84 -0.20 -12.20
C ASP A 30 7.54 -1.01 -12.02
N GLY A 31 6.43 -0.28 -11.90
CA GLY A 31 5.11 -0.86 -11.69
C GLY A 31 4.33 -1.16 -12.96
N LYS A 32 4.98 -1.14 -14.13
CA LYS A 32 4.33 -1.30 -15.43
C LYS A 32 3.96 -2.78 -15.65
N GLY A 33 2.69 -3.04 -15.93
CA GLY A 33 2.19 -4.40 -16.17
C GLY A 33 1.98 -5.27 -14.91
N LEU A 34 2.43 -4.83 -13.74
CA LEU A 34 2.21 -5.55 -12.49
C LEU A 34 0.77 -5.41 -11.99
N LYS A 35 0.24 -6.49 -11.41
CA LYS A 35 -1.02 -6.44 -10.66
C LYS A 35 -0.81 -5.62 -9.40
N LEU A 36 -1.90 -5.09 -8.87
CA LEU A 36 -1.86 -4.29 -7.65
C LEU A 36 -1.18 -5.03 -6.49
N ALA A 37 -1.51 -6.31 -6.30
CA ALA A 37 -0.95 -7.09 -5.20
C ALA A 37 0.57 -7.23 -5.32
N ASP A 38 1.07 -7.63 -6.50
CA ASP A 38 2.50 -7.75 -6.79
C ASP A 38 3.24 -6.41 -6.58
N LEU A 39 2.64 -5.32 -7.04
CA LEU A 39 3.22 -3.99 -6.88
C LEU A 39 3.30 -3.58 -5.40
N VAL A 40 2.25 -3.85 -4.63
CA VAL A 40 2.24 -3.57 -3.19
C VAL A 40 3.27 -4.44 -2.47
N TRP A 41 3.41 -5.71 -2.82
CA TRP A 41 4.44 -6.58 -2.25
C TRP A 41 5.85 -6.03 -2.51
N ALA A 42 6.15 -5.65 -3.74
CA ALA A 42 7.44 -5.05 -4.08
C ALA A 42 7.69 -3.75 -3.29
N ILE A 43 6.67 -2.92 -3.09
CA ILE A 43 6.77 -1.73 -2.24
C ILE A 43 7.04 -2.12 -0.79
N GLN A 44 6.31 -3.08 -0.23
CA GLN A 44 6.49 -3.54 1.15
C GLN A 44 7.91 -4.05 1.36
N GLU A 45 8.42 -4.91 0.48
CA GLU A 45 9.78 -5.44 0.55
C GLU A 45 10.83 -4.34 0.43
N LYS A 46 10.60 -3.35 -0.45
CA LYS A 46 11.49 -2.19 -0.62
C LYS A 46 11.49 -1.27 0.59
N GLU A 47 10.36 -1.18 1.30
CA GLU A 47 10.25 -0.48 2.59
C GLU A 47 10.84 -1.28 3.76
N GLY A 48 11.31 -2.52 3.52
CA GLY A 48 11.80 -3.43 4.56
C GLY A 48 10.70 -4.11 5.37
N ASN A 49 9.46 -4.07 4.88
CA ASN A 49 8.30 -4.72 5.48
C ASN A 49 8.02 -6.08 4.83
N THR A 50 7.32 -6.94 5.56
CA THR A 50 6.81 -8.20 5.00
C THR A 50 5.72 -7.94 3.96
N ALA A 51 5.76 -8.67 2.84
CA ALA A 51 4.77 -8.63 1.77
C ALA A 51 3.40 -9.25 2.18
N CYS A 52 2.71 -8.62 3.14
CA CYS A 52 1.48 -9.14 3.75
C CYS A 52 0.19 -8.77 3.01
N PHE A 53 0.23 -7.87 2.02
CA PHE A 53 -0.97 -7.36 1.37
C PHE A 53 -1.83 -8.48 0.76
N LYS A 54 -3.08 -8.64 1.25
CA LYS A 54 -4.01 -9.71 0.88
C LYS A 54 -3.52 -11.15 1.11
N LYS A 55 -2.42 -11.34 1.85
CA LYS A 55 -1.92 -12.67 2.27
C LYS A 55 -2.32 -12.99 3.70
N GLU A 56 -2.30 -11.98 4.56
CA GLU A 56 -2.63 -12.12 5.97
C GLU A 56 -4.09 -11.72 6.22
N GLU A 57 -4.79 -12.50 7.05
CA GLU A 57 -6.14 -12.17 7.50
C GLU A 57 -6.14 -11.08 8.59
N THR A 58 -5.00 -10.89 9.26
CA THR A 58 -4.84 -9.95 10.37
C THR A 58 -3.63 -9.06 10.15
N CYS A 59 -3.76 -7.75 10.37
CA CYS A 59 -2.65 -6.80 10.23
C CYS A 59 -2.36 -6.12 11.56
N ASN A 60 -1.19 -6.44 12.14
CA ASN A 60 -0.73 -5.88 13.42
C ASN A 60 0.14 -4.60 13.24
N GLN A 61 0.34 -4.13 12.01
CA GLN A 61 1.18 -2.98 11.72
C GLN A 61 0.41 -1.68 11.91
N THR A 62 0.69 -0.96 12.99
CA THR A 62 0.07 0.35 13.27
C THR A 62 0.54 1.38 12.25
N GLY A 63 -0.38 1.90 11.43
CA GLY A 63 -0.06 2.91 10.41
C GLY A 63 0.29 2.33 9.03
N CYS A 64 0.00 1.05 8.79
CA CYS A 64 0.17 0.46 7.47
C CYS A 64 -0.79 1.13 6.47
N CYS A 65 -0.19 1.83 5.50
CA CYS A 65 -0.91 2.56 4.44
C CYS A 65 -1.81 1.68 3.56
N TRP A 66 -1.70 0.35 3.67
CA TRP A 66 -2.48 -0.63 2.92
C TRP A 66 -3.63 -1.25 3.71
N GLN A 67 -3.75 -1.01 5.03
CA GLN A 67 -4.76 -1.62 5.91
C GLN A 67 -6.18 -1.44 5.39
N LEU A 68 -6.48 -0.25 4.89
CA LEU A 68 -7.80 0.11 4.35
C LEU A 68 -8.15 -0.61 3.05
N SER A 69 -7.18 -1.30 2.44
CA SER A 69 -7.27 -1.88 1.11
C SER A 69 -6.90 -3.37 1.06
N CYS A 70 -6.15 -3.87 2.05
CA CYS A 70 -5.70 -5.25 2.11
C CYS A 70 -6.81 -6.20 2.59
N GLY A 71 -7.84 -5.68 3.27
CA GLY A 71 -8.97 -6.47 3.77
C GLY A 71 -8.68 -7.27 5.03
N ALA A 72 -7.50 -7.13 5.62
CA ALA A 72 -7.14 -7.75 6.89
C ALA A 72 -7.91 -7.10 8.05
N LYS A 73 -8.34 -7.90 9.03
CA LYS A 73 -8.81 -7.39 10.32
C LYS A 73 -7.62 -6.76 11.05
N MET A 74 -7.83 -5.64 11.74
CA MET A 74 -6.82 -5.16 12.68
C MET A 74 -6.91 -6.01 13.95
N GLY A 75 -5.76 -6.52 14.39
CA GLY A 75 -5.60 -7.20 15.67
C GLY A 75 -5.48 -6.22 16.82
#